data_AF-A0A0K0DZ75-F1
#
_entry.id   AF-A0A0K0DZ75-F1
#
_cell.length_a   1.000
_cell.length_b   1.000
_cell.length_c   1.000
_cell.angle_alpha   90.00
_cell.angle_beta   90.00
_cell.angle_gamma   90.00
#
_symmetry.space_group_name_H-M   'P 1'
#
loop_
_entity.id
_entity.type
_entity.pdbx_description
1 polymer ?
#
loop_
_entity_poly.entity_id
_entity_poly.type
_entity_poly.pdbx_seq_one_letter_code
_entity_poly.pdbx_strand_id
1 'polypeptide(L)'
;MNSKLTGLLFLIAAFFIACSFGKPSKCSKSSKWSPVKYTKSDFIYTIAETAAKHFYHLALKDDPENAEVCKVLRVSRKNKKYKVVLVANKKRCTKEAGNVCWHIIEAKIHRRNKQIYTVLGVKEVKDKSYGYPSCHFPELK
;
A
#
# COMPACT_ATOMS: atom_id res chain seq x y z
N MET A 1 22.77 35.06 53.66
CA MET A 1 21.74 33.99 53.61
C MET A 1 21.35 33.64 52.16
N ASN A 2 22.31 33.41 51.25
CA ASN A 2 22.04 33.24 49.81
C ASN A 2 22.39 31.85 49.25
N SER A 3 22.86 30.91 50.09
CA SER A 3 23.37 29.60 49.64
C SER A 3 22.26 28.60 49.24
N LYS A 4 21.05 28.72 49.82
CA LYS A 4 19.92 27.83 49.51
C LYS A 4 19.33 28.06 48.11
N LEU A 5 19.42 29.28 47.59
CA LEU A 5 18.84 29.64 46.28
C LEU A 5 19.69 29.13 45.12
N THR A 6 21.03 29.20 45.25
CA THR A 6 21.98 28.69 44.25
C THR A 6 21.95 27.17 44.14
N GLY A 7 21.76 26.45 45.25
CA GLY A 7 21.62 24.99 45.23
C GLY A 7 20.36 24.51 44.48
N LEU A 8 19.24 25.24 44.63
CA LEU A 8 18.00 24.93 43.93
C LEU A 8 18.13 25.10 42.41
N LEU A 9 18.78 26.18 41.98
CA LEU A 9 19.02 26.45 40.55
C LEU A 9 19.91 25.38 39.91
N PHE A 10 20.92 24.88 40.64
CA PHE A 10 21.80 23.80 40.15
C PHE A 10 21.04 22.48 39.94
N LEU A 11 20.12 22.13 40.85
CA LEU A 11 19.30 20.93 40.73
C LEU A 11 18.35 21.01 39.53
N ILE A 12 17.73 22.16 39.29
CA ILE A 12 16.82 22.38 38.15
C ILE A 12 17.61 22.26 36.83
N ALA A 13 18.77 22.91 36.74
CA ALA A 13 19.61 22.84 35.55
C ALA A 13 20.08 21.41 35.24
N ALA A 14 20.49 20.65 36.25
CA ALA A 14 20.86 19.25 36.09
C ALA A 14 19.69 18.38 35.59
N PHE A 15 18.47 18.65 36.06
CA PHE A 15 17.26 17.95 35.61
C PHE A 15 16.95 18.25 34.15
N PHE A 16 17.04 19.51 33.73
CA PHE A 16 16.86 19.89 32.32
C PHE A 16 17.92 19.28 31.39
N ILE A 17 19.17 19.22 31.84
CA ILE A 17 20.26 18.57 31.08
C ILE A 17 20.00 17.06 30.96
N ALA A 18 19.64 16.37 32.05
CA ALA A 18 19.32 14.95 32.04
C ALA A 18 18.11 14.64 31.13
N CYS A 19 17.05 15.47 31.17
CA CYS A 19 15.90 15.33 30.29
C CYS A 19 16.21 15.65 28.81
N SER A 20 17.16 16.56 28.54
CA SER A 20 17.56 16.93 27.18
C SER A 20 18.47 15.89 26.51
N PHE A 21 19.23 15.13 27.30
CA PHE A 21 20.03 14.00 26.82
C PHE A 21 19.33 12.65 26.89
N GLY A 22 18.07 12.63 27.37
CA GLY A 22 17.13 11.55 27.14
C GLY A 22 16.81 11.47 25.65
N LYS A 23 17.74 10.92 24.86
CA LYS A 23 17.51 10.54 23.46
C LYS A 23 16.15 9.85 23.43
N PRO A 24 15.17 10.34 22.65
CA PRO A 24 13.99 9.53 22.41
C PRO A 24 14.55 8.26 21.80
N SER A 25 14.43 7.15 22.51
CA SER A 25 14.64 5.84 21.95
C SER A 25 13.67 5.78 20.79
N LYS A 26 14.18 6.11 19.59
CA LYS A 26 13.58 5.71 18.34
C LYS A 26 13.66 4.21 18.40
N CYS A 27 12.70 3.58 19.09
CA CYS A 27 12.31 2.21 18.88
C CYS A 27 12.20 2.12 17.37
N SER A 28 13.24 1.53 16.76
CA SER A 28 13.33 1.32 15.34
C SER A 28 12.08 0.56 14.99
N LYS A 29 11.05 1.29 14.52
CA LYS A 29 9.80 0.70 14.07
C LYS A 29 10.22 -0.18 12.92
N SER A 30 10.38 -1.46 13.26
CA SER A 30 10.75 -2.55 12.39
C SER A 30 10.19 -2.25 11.01
N SER A 31 11.08 -1.97 10.07
CA SER A 31 10.73 -1.56 8.72
C SER A 31 10.18 -2.75 7.90
N LYS A 32 9.69 -3.78 8.59
CA LYS A 32 9.09 -4.97 8.00
C LYS A 32 7.72 -4.63 7.43
N TRP A 33 7.39 -5.31 6.35
CA TRP A 33 6.06 -5.30 5.79
C TRP A 33 5.15 -6.16 6.67
N SER A 34 4.01 -5.63 7.09
CA SER A 34 3.01 -6.36 7.85
C SER A 34 1.84 -6.73 6.94
N PRO A 35 1.32 -7.97 6.97
CA PRO A 35 0.14 -8.34 6.20
C PRO A 35 -1.08 -7.55 6.68
N VAL A 36 -1.94 -7.13 5.75
CA VAL A 36 -3.22 -6.50 6.06
C VAL A 36 -4.30 -7.58 6.11
N LYS A 37 -4.98 -7.72 7.26
CA LYS A 37 -5.98 -8.77 7.47
C LYS A 37 -7.24 -8.60 6.60
N TYR A 38 -7.70 -7.36 6.42
CA TYR A 38 -8.96 -7.04 5.72
C TYR A 38 -8.72 -6.59 4.28
N THR A 39 -8.37 -7.53 3.41
CA THR A 39 -8.14 -7.26 1.98
C THR A 39 -9.42 -6.91 1.21
N LYS A 40 -10.60 -7.24 1.75
CA LYS A 40 -11.92 -6.96 1.16
C LYS A 40 -12.53 -5.61 1.55
N SER A 41 -11.76 -4.70 2.15
CA SER A 41 -12.29 -3.37 2.51
C SER A 41 -12.25 -2.42 1.32
N ASP A 42 -13.21 -1.49 1.24
CA ASP A 42 -13.30 -0.47 0.17
C ASP A 42 -11.98 0.29 0.02
N PHE A 43 -11.34 0.65 1.14
CA PHE A 43 -10.04 1.32 1.14
C PHE A 43 -8.96 0.53 0.37
N ILE A 44 -8.94 -0.80 0.52
CA ILE A 44 -7.97 -1.65 -0.18
C ILE A 44 -8.34 -1.76 -1.66
N TYR A 45 -9.63 -1.79 -2.00
CA TYR A 45 -10.07 -1.78 -3.39
C TYR A 45 -9.78 -0.44 -4.07
N THR A 46 -9.91 0.71 -3.41
CA THR A 46 -9.45 2.00 -3.96
C THR A 46 -7.95 2.00 -4.30
N ILE A 47 -7.13 1.39 -3.43
CA ILE A 47 -5.68 1.22 -3.69
C ILE A 47 -5.47 0.28 -4.89
N ALA A 48 -6.22 -0.82 -4.96
CA ALA A 48 -6.11 -1.79 -6.04
C ALA A 48 -6.57 -1.22 -7.39
N GLU A 49 -7.64 -0.42 -7.41
CA GLU A 49 -8.15 0.28 -8.59
C GLU A 49 -7.12 1.28 -9.10
N THR A 50 -6.50 2.05 -8.20
CA THR A 50 -5.39 2.95 -8.55
C THR A 50 -4.25 2.17 -9.20
N ALA A 51 -3.90 0.99 -8.68
CA ALA A 51 -2.87 0.13 -9.27
C ALA A 51 -3.28 -0.39 -10.67
N ALA A 52 -4.52 -0.87 -10.81
CA ALA A 52 -5.05 -1.43 -12.04
C ALA A 52 -5.08 -0.37 -13.16
N LYS A 53 -5.70 0.78 -12.90
CA LYS A 53 -5.76 1.91 -13.85
C LYS A 53 -4.37 2.33 -14.31
N HIS A 54 -3.42 2.45 -13.37
CA HIS A 54 -2.04 2.82 -13.69
C HIS A 54 -1.31 1.78 -14.55
N PHE A 55 -1.54 0.48 -14.29
CA PHE A 55 -0.98 -0.60 -15.11
C PHE A 55 -1.55 -0.60 -16.53
N TYR A 56 -2.87 -0.51 -16.68
CA TYR A 56 -3.52 -0.49 -18.00
C TYR A 56 -3.07 0.72 -18.83
N HIS A 57 -2.97 1.89 -18.19
CA HIS A 57 -2.48 3.09 -18.86
C HIS A 57 -1.02 2.98 -19.31
N LEU A 58 -0.09 2.61 -18.41
CA LEU A 58 1.34 2.68 -18.71
C LEU A 58 1.90 1.42 -19.37
N ALA A 59 1.48 0.24 -18.94
CA ALA A 59 2.04 -1.03 -19.41
C ALA A 59 1.32 -1.52 -20.67
N LEU A 60 -0.01 -1.40 -20.72
CA LEU A 60 -0.83 -1.89 -21.84
C LEU A 60 -1.15 -0.81 -22.87
N LYS A 61 -0.88 0.48 -22.57
CA LYS A 61 -1.28 1.63 -23.40
C LYS A 61 -2.79 1.63 -23.71
N ASP A 62 -3.60 1.16 -22.77
CA ASP A 62 -5.05 1.09 -22.86
C ASP A 62 -5.67 2.25 -22.06
N ASP A 63 -6.97 2.49 -22.27
CA ASP A 63 -7.73 3.42 -21.44
C ASP A 63 -7.77 2.90 -19.99
N PRO A 64 -7.29 3.67 -18.99
CA PRO A 64 -7.39 3.28 -17.59
C PRO A 64 -8.83 2.99 -17.16
N GLU A 65 -9.83 3.61 -17.77
CA GLU A 65 -11.24 3.37 -17.45
C GLU A 65 -11.75 2.00 -17.92
N ASN A 66 -11.00 1.29 -18.77
CA ASN A 66 -11.30 -0.10 -19.12
C ASN A 66 -10.84 -1.10 -18.05
N ALA A 67 -10.03 -0.68 -17.06
CA ALA A 67 -9.53 -1.55 -16.01
C ALA A 67 -10.55 -1.76 -14.90
N GLU A 68 -10.70 -3.01 -14.47
CA GLU A 68 -11.50 -3.41 -13.32
C GLU A 68 -10.68 -4.31 -12.38
N VAL A 69 -10.90 -4.18 -11.07
CA VAL A 69 -10.29 -5.06 -10.08
C VAL A 69 -11.22 -6.22 -9.80
N CYS A 70 -10.87 -7.40 -10.31
CA CYS A 70 -11.60 -8.62 -10.00
C CYS A 70 -11.42 -9.05 -8.54
N LYS A 71 -10.17 -9.12 -8.07
CA LYS A 71 -9.88 -9.59 -6.70
C LYS A 71 -8.54 -9.11 -6.19
N VAL A 72 -8.49 -8.72 -4.92
CA VAL A 72 -7.23 -8.50 -4.19
C VAL A 72 -6.76 -9.82 -3.57
N LEU A 73 -5.57 -10.28 -3.94
CA LEU A 73 -4.99 -11.56 -3.50
C LEU A 73 -4.25 -11.39 -2.16
N ARG A 74 -3.39 -10.37 -2.06
CA ARG A 74 -2.64 -10.09 -0.83
C ARG A 74 -2.32 -8.61 -0.73
N VAL A 75 -2.27 -8.11 0.51
CA VAL A 75 -1.77 -6.78 0.80
C VAL A 75 -0.81 -6.82 1.97
N SER A 76 0.30 -6.11 1.83
CA SER A 76 1.19 -5.80 2.94
C SER A 76 1.37 -4.29 3.07
N ARG A 77 1.57 -3.83 4.30
CA ARG A 77 1.74 -2.41 4.63
C ARG A 77 3.08 -2.18 5.33
N LYS A 78 3.72 -1.06 5.01
CA LYS A 78 4.89 -0.50 5.69
C LYS A 78 4.71 1.01 5.82
N ASN A 79 4.44 1.52 7.02
CA ASN A 79 4.11 2.92 7.27
C ASN A 79 2.93 3.41 6.40
N LYS A 80 3.18 4.35 5.48
CA LYS A 80 2.23 4.87 4.49
C LYS A 80 2.32 4.16 3.12
N LYS A 81 3.18 3.14 3.00
CA LYS A 81 3.37 2.37 1.78
C LYS A 81 2.60 1.05 1.84
N TYR A 82 2.03 0.66 0.71
CA TYR A 82 1.28 -0.57 0.51
C TYR A 82 1.93 -1.35 -0.63
N LYS A 83 1.97 -2.68 -0.49
CA LYS A 83 2.26 -3.61 -1.57
C LYS A 83 0.99 -4.40 -1.76
N VAL A 84 0.35 -4.26 -2.91
CA VAL A 84 -0.87 -4.99 -3.27
C VAL A 84 -0.54 -5.96 -4.39
N VAL A 85 -1.05 -7.19 -4.28
CA VAL A 85 -1.15 -8.10 -5.41
C VAL A 85 -2.62 -8.36 -5.68
N LEU A 86 -3.03 -8.14 -6.91
CA LEU A 86 -4.41 -8.22 -7.36
C LEU A 86 -4.52 -8.89 -8.72
N VAL A 87 -5.73 -9.33 -9.05
CA VAL A 87 -6.16 -9.66 -10.40
C VAL A 87 -6.93 -8.47 -10.93
N ALA A 88 -6.50 -7.93 -12.08
CA ALA A 88 -7.22 -6.90 -12.82
C ALA A 88 -7.61 -7.45 -14.20
N ASN A 89 -8.75 -7.01 -14.72
CA ASN A 89 -9.29 -7.42 -16.00
C ASN A 89 -9.83 -6.22 -16.77
N LYS A 90 -10.03 -6.39 -18.08
CA LYS A 90 -10.82 -5.44 -18.86
C LYS A 90 -12.30 -5.54 -18.44
N LYS A 91 -13.04 -4.43 -18.47
CA LYS A 91 -14.49 -4.41 -18.23
C LYS A 91 -15.26 -5.33 -19.20
N ARG A 92 -14.84 -5.38 -20.46
CA ARG A 92 -15.42 -6.27 -21.49
C ARG A 92 -14.60 -7.54 -21.64
N CYS A 93 -14.43 -8.25 -20.54
CA CYS A 93 -13.62 -9.45 -20.51
C CYS A 93 -14.48 -10.72 -20.56
N THR A 94 -14.17 -11.63 -21.47
CA THR A 94 -14.86 -12.93 -21.62
C THR A 94 -13.93 -14.06 -21.22
N LYS A 95 -14.51 -15.22 -20.89
CA LYS A 95 -13.73 -16.42 -20.58
C LYS A 95 -12.87 -16.90 -21.75
N GLU A 96 -13.40 -16.76 -22.96
CA GLU A 96 -12.76 -17.15 -24.22
C GLU A 96 -11.49 -16.35 -24.52
N ALA A 97 -11.44 -15.07 -24.12
CA ALA A 97 -10.25 -14.24 -24.29
C ALA A 97 -9.06 -14.71 -23.42
N GLY A 98 -9.29 -15.61 -22.47
CA GLY A 98 -8.23 -16.25 -21.68
C GLY A 98 -7.35 -15.23 -20.94
N ASN A 99 -6.04 -15.46 -20.96
CA ASN A 99 -5.05 -14.65 -20.25
C ASN A 99 -4.79 -13.28 -20.91
N VAL A 100 -5.31 -13.02 -22.11
CA VAL A 100 -5.20 -11.69 -22.76
C VAL A 100 -6.05 -10.65 -22.04
N CYS A 101 -6.95 -11.14 -21.19
CA CYS A 101 -8.09 -10.40 -20.70
C CYS A 101 -7.96 -9.99 -19.22
N TRP A 102 -7.12 -10.72 -18.48
CA TRP A 102 -6.83 -10.49 -17.08
C TRP A 102 -5.33 -10.62 -16.81
N HIS A 103 -4.85 -9.87 -15.82
CA HIS A 103 -3.46 -9.83 -15.40
C HIS A 103 -3.37 -9.90 -13.88
N ILE A 104 -2.37 -10.63 -13.37
CA ILE A 104 -1.98 -10.52 -11.97
C ILE A 104 -0.94 -9.44 -11.86
N ILE A 105 -1.19 -8.48 -10.99
CA ILE A 105 -0.38 -7.27 -10.86
C ILE A 105 0.15 -7.19 -9.43
N GLU A 106 1.45 -6.94 -9.28
CA GLU A 106 2.04 -6.47 -8.02
C GLU A 106 2.34 -4.98 -8.14
N ALA A 107 1.72 -4.18 -7.27
CA ALA A 107 1.93 -2.74 -7.22
C ALA A 107 2.42 -2.30 -5.84
N LYS A 108 3.30 -1.30 -5.83
CA LYS A 108 3.74 -0.59 -4.63
C LYS A 108 3.16 0.81 -4.65
N ILE A 109 2.36 1.14 -3.65
CA ILE A 109 1.63 2.41 -3.57
C ILE A 109 2.06 3.17 -2.32
N HIS A 110 2.22 4.48 -2.44
CA HIS A 110 2.42 5.39 -1.32
C HIS A 110 1.18 6.25 -1.13
N ARG A 111 0.55 6.14 0.05
CA ARG A 111 -0.55 7.01 0.45
C ARG A 111 0.03 8.33 1.00
N ARG A 112 -0.10 9.43 0.25
CA ARG A 112 0.39 10.75 0.69
C ARG A 112 -0.52 11.34 1.76
N ASN A 113 -1.82 11.35 1.50
CA ASN A 113 -2.87 11.79 2.42
C ASN A 113 -4.11 10.87 2.31
N LYS A 114 -5.27 11.27 2.82
CA LYS A 114 -6.46 10.41 2.80
C LYS A 114 -6.97 10.08 1.39
N GLN A 115 -6.72 10.95 0.41
CA GLN A 115 -7.29 10.92 -0.95
C GLN A 115 -6.24 10.67 -2.05
N ILE A 116 -4.97 11.03 -1.81
CA ILE A 116 -3.90 11.00 -2.80
C ILE A 116 -3.02 9.76 -2.62
N TYR A 117 -3.00 8.93 -3.66
CA TYR A 117 -2.17 7.74 -3.78
C TYR A 117 -1.17 7.93 -4.92
N THR A 118 0.08 7.56 -4.70
CA THR A 118 1.12 7.55 -5.74
C THR A 118 1.56 6.12 -5.98
N VAL A 119 1.44 5.65 -7.22
CA VAL A 119 2.02 4.38 -7.63
C VAL A 119 3.53 4.57 -7.75
N LEU A 120 4.29 3.84 -6.92
CA LEU A 120 5.77 3.87 -6.92
C LEU A 120 6.37 2.87 -7.91
N GLY A 121 5.58 1.91 -8.35
CA GLY A 121 5.98 0.86 -9.27
C GLY A 121 4.88 -0.18 -9.39
N VAL A 122 4.72 -0.70 -10.59
CA VAL A 122 3.73 -1.71 -10.94
C VAL A 122 4.37 -2.71 -11.90
N LYS A 123 4.07 -3.99 -11.73
CA LYS A 123 4.55 -5.04 -12.62
C LYS A 123 3.53 -6.15 -12.72
N GLU A 124 3.52 -6.81 -13.87
CA GLU A 124 2.80 -8.07 -14.05
C GLU A 124 3.54 -9.21 -13.33
N VAL A 125 2.78 -10.13 -12.74
CA VAL A 125 3.27 -11.33 -12.09
C VAL A 125 2.87 -12.53 -12.94
N LYS A 126 3.87 -13.16 -13.58
CA LYS A 126 3.69 -14.39 -14.38
C LYS A 126 3.68 -15.62 -13.48
N ASP A 127 2.72 -15.71 -12.57
CA ASP A 127 2.57 -16.86 -11.69
C ASP A 127 1.44 -17.76 -12.21
N LYS A 128 1.83 -18.87 -12.85
CA LYS A 128 0.91 -19.85 -13.44
C LYS A 128 0.13 -20.66 -12.39
N SER A 129 0.52 -20.60 -11.12
CA SER A 129 -0.18 -21.32 -10.04
C SER A 129 -1.55 -20.71 -9.73
N TYR A 130 -1.73 -19.43 -10.03
CA TYR A 130 -3.05 -18.81 -10.03
C TYR A 130 -3.75 -19.26 -11.31
N GLY A 131 -4.59 -20.28 -11.18
CA GLY A 131 -5.49 -20.70 -12.24
C GLY A 131 -6.41 -19.56 -12.70
N TYR A 132 -7.30 -19.87 -13.64
CA TYR A 132 -8.24 -18.88 -14.14
C TYR A 132 -9.03 -18.23 -12.99
N PRO A 133 -9.00 -16.89 -12.84
CA PRO A 133 -9.57 -16.24 -11.67
C PRO A 133 -11.11 -16.33 -11.72
N SER A 134 -11.73 -16.56 -10.56
CA SER A 134 -13.19 -16.53 -10.43
C SER A 134 -13.70 -15.08 -10.39
N CYS A 135 -13.67 -14.41 -11.55
CA CYS A 135 -14.29 -13.11 -11.77
C CYS A 135 -15.63 -13.30 -12.50
N HIS A 136 -16.60 -12.42 -12.27
CA HIS A 136 -17.78 -12.37 -13.13
C HIS A 136 -17.39 -11.79 -14.48
N PHE A 137 -17.09 -12.66 -15.44
CA PHE A 137 -16.92 -12.29 -16.84
C PHE A 137 -18.32 -12.25 -17.47
N PRO A 138 -18.74 -11.14 -18.11
CA PRO A 138 -19.95 -11.17 -18.92
C PRO A 138 -19.79 -12.25 -19.99
N GLU A 139 -20.67 -13.26 -19.95
CA GLU A 139 -20.84 -14.19 -21.06
C GLU A 139 -21.41 -13.40 -22.24
N LEU A 140 -20.87 -13.61 -23.44
CA LEU A 140 -21.38 -12.96 -24.64
C LEU A 140 -22.86 -13.33 -24.79
N LYS A 141 -23.75 -12.34 -24.72
CA LYS A 141 -25.15 -12.47 -25.12
C LYS A 141 -25.27 -12.26 -26.63
#